data_AF-A0A1I8HU34-F1
#
_entry.id   AF-A0A1I8HU34-F1
#
_cell.length_a   1.000
_cell.length_b   1.000
_cell.length_c   1.000
_cell.angle_alpha   90.00
_cell.angle_beta   90.00
_cell.angle_gamma   90.00
#
_symmetry.space_group_name_H-M   'P 1'
#
loop_
_entity.id
_entity.type
_entity.pdbx_description
1 polymer ?
#
loop_
_entity_poly.entity_id
_entity_poly.type
_entity_poly.pdbx_seq_one_letter_code
_entity_poly.pdbx_strand_id
1 'polypeptide(L)'
;SGVALALEDLLRLLLKSYDSLFVFGSFCDGWGSCLSKIDGSIDSDSDIDITFVLKSNSVHITADCSASETSQCLEGCMVADYEDGHVKYAKLTSRGDDLRLSDIDIIPARHCCSYPRIELLSPGYRSHISTQTLEAIRTEVLQVPRCHAVSASPPGLEGSRMRVSTTLLERIVMHNLSTVQGQLFVLLKFFIKRHISSKVSGLKTYMAKNLLFYMLDETPVEDWRPENLLSLLKQSLELLVAMMESFDNEEVSDPTQAAAADRRLEAVCMRHFFLRDAVVYLKKDHADKRSIVTETKTAIDDIQKIAQVFEAGLTKNSVRVVHLHIALQPLIYFADVMQFSKGEMNFKCKEIFGIVWEIQSLMHREATPSQCQPVAPEDFARVLQKISELEGCHEVVKKCLTMMAHYKVGMPIGESRDQICDEEFGGVLCPEGDSTLSVKEGKAAVMKLLQRCDSLGIEVCHDRICAVRSLQTEIWQLFQVLSTFLKNCRRSSLPTDTALHVLDFASAALLATNFPFPVFRTEGDGWRSSEVNFARNILMIFCEVVGTEDCPALRDWSDDEEEEALQSQ
;
A
#
# COMPACT_ATOMS: atom_id res chain seq x y z
N SER A 1 -5.94 -9.56 5.10
CA SER A 1 -4.48 -9.43 5.34
C SER A 1 -3.62 -10.33 4.49
N GLY A 2 -3.75 -11.67 4.52
CA GLY A 2 -2.88 -12.57 3.73
C GLY A 2 -2.87 -12.28 2.22
N VAL A 3 -4.07 -12.04 1.65
CA VAL A 3 -4.25 -11.60 0.26
C VAL A 3 -3.47 -10.32 -0.05
N ALA A 4 -3.56 -9.33 0.82
CA ALA A 4 -2.85 -8.06 0.65
C ALA A 4 -1.33 -8.20 0.71
N LEU A 5 -0.79 -9.05 1.60
CA LEU A 5 0.65 -9.32 1.64
C LEU A 5 1.13 -10.08 0.40
N ALA A 6 0.30 -10.96 -0.17
CA ALA A 6 0.63 -11.62 -1.42
C ALA A 6 0.66 -10.63 -2.60
N LEU A 7 -0.31 -9.69 -2.62
CA LEU A 7 -0.32 -8.59 -3.57
C LEU A 7 0.90 -7.68 -3.41
N GLU A 8 1.25 -7.30 -2.18
CA GLU A 8 2.43 -6.46 -1.90
C GLU A 8 3.72 -7.12 -2.45
N ASP A 9 3.92 -8.42 -2.21
CA ASP A 9 5.04 -9.18 -2.77
C ASP A 9 5.04 -9.21 -4.30
N LEU A 10 3.87 -9.41 -4.91
CA LEU A 10 3.73 -9.41 -6.35
C LEU A 10 4.08 -8.04 -6.94
N LEU A 11 3.55 -6.96 -6.35
CA LEU A 11 3.86 -5.59 -6.77
C LEU A 11 5.35 -5.26 -6.60
N ARG A 12 5.96 -5.66 -5.48
CA ARG A 12 7.40 -5.51 -5.25
C ARG A 12 8.23 -6.18 -6.32
N LEU A 13 7.84 -7.39 -6.74
CA LEU A 13 8.50 -8.11 -7.82
C LEU A 13 8.30 -7.43 -9.17
N LEU A 14 7.06 -7.12 -9.54
CA LEU A 14 6.73 -6.48 -10.82
C LEU A 14 7.44 -5.13 -10.99
N LEU A 15 7.52 -4.36 -9.89
CA LEU A 15 8.09 -3.01 -9.87
C LEU A 15 9.56 -2.99 -9.39
N LYS A 16 10.19 -4.15 -9.21
CA LYS A 16 11.59 -4.30 -8.73
C LYS A 16 11.90 -3.40 -7.52
N SER A 17 10.97 -3.32 -6.58
CA SER A 17 10.97 -2.39 -5.45
C SER A 17 10.84 -3.13 -4.13
N TYR A 18 11.73 -4.09 -3.90
CA TYR A 18 11.62 -5.13 -2.86
C TYR A 18 11.51 -4.60 -1.43
N ASP A 19 12.05 -3.42 -1.12
CA ASP A 19 12.06 -2.85 0.24
C ASP A 19 11.41 -1.47 0.35
N SER A 20 10.91 -0.91 -0.75
CA SER A 20 10.43 0.48 -0.83
C SER A 20 8.95 0.61 -1.17
N LEU A 21 8.22 -0.50 -1.30
CA LEU A 21 6.79 -0.52 -1.61
C LEU A 21 6.02 -1.20 -0.50
N PHE A 22 4.93 -0.57 -0.07
CA PHE A 22 4.00 -1.12 0.92
C PHE A 22 2.55 -0.90 0.47
N VAL A 23 1.67 -1.86 0.76
CA VAL A 23 0.22 -1.77 0.51
C VAL A 23 -0.53 -1.69 1.85
N PHE A 24 -1.28 -0.62 2.06
CA PHE A 24 -2.08 -0.35 3.25
C PHE A 24 -3.55 -0.11 2.88
N GLY A 25 -4.31 0.52 3.77
CA GLY A 25 -5.76 0.69 3.65
C GLY A 25 -6.54 -0.44 4.29
N SER A 26 -7.87 -0.29 4.30
CA SER A 26 -8.82 -1.24 4.90
C SER A 26 -8.72 -2.63 4.29
N PHE A 27 -8.31 -2.72 3.02
CA PHE A 27 -8.05 -4.00 2.37
C PHE A 27 -6.92 -4.78 3.07
N CYS A 28 -5.87 -4.08 3.49
CA CYS A 28 -4.66 -4.66 4.06
C CYS A 28 -4.77 -4.97 5.54
N ASP A 29 -5.56 -4.17 6.26
CA ASP A 29 -5.86 -4.38 7.68
C ASP A 29 -6.53 -5.74 7.91
N GLY A 30 -7.32 -6.22 6.94
CA GLY A 30 -8.05 -7.50 6.99
C GLY A 30 -9.28 -7.50 7.89
N TRP A 31 -9.55 -6.38 8.55
CA TRP A 31 -10.76 -6.13 9.31
C TRP A 31 -11.53 -4.97 8.70
N GLY A 32 -12.85 -5.06 8.66
CA GLY A 32 -13.71 -3.99 8.18
C GLY A 32 -13.54 -3.62 6.71
N SER A 33 -12.97 -4.50 5.87
CA SER A 33 -12.92 -4.34 4.41
C SER A 33 -14.31 -4.46 3.76
N CYS A 34 -15.29 -5.01 4.49
CA CYS A 34 -16.70 -4.98 4.15
C CYS A 34 -17.51 -4.70 5.42
N LEU A 35 -18.48 -3.79 5.33
CA LEU A 35 -19.41 -3.45 6.40
C LEU A 35 -20.86 -3.81 6.04
N SER A 36 -21.10 -4.44 4.89
CA SER A 36 -22.45 -4.83 4.45
C SER A 36 -22.68 -6.34 4.41
N LYS A 37 -21.62 -7.13 4.30
CA LYS A 37 -21.66 -8.57 4.07
C LYS A 37 -20.61 -9.28 4.90
N ILE A 38 -20.91 -10.52 5.26
CA ILE A 38 -19.94 -11.45 5.86
C ILE A 38 -19.87 -12.66 4.93
N ASP A 39 -19.37 -12.45 3.71
CA ASP A 39 -19.29 -13.49 2.66
C ASP A 39 -17.88 -13.61 2.05
N GLY A 40 -16.91 -12.92 2.62
CA GLY A 40 -15.53 -12.86 2.11
C GLY A 40 -15.35 -11.91 0.93
N SER A 41 -16.39 -11.17 0.54
CA SER A 41 -16.27 -10.04 -0.39
C SER A 41 -15.69 -8.81 0.30
N ILE A 42 -15.19 -7.89 -0.52
CA ILE A 42 -14.63 -6.61 -0.08
C ILE A 42 -15.53 -5.53 -0.67
N ASP A 43 -15.95 -4.58 0.17
CA ASP A 43 -16.83 -3.49 -0.26
C ASP A 43 -16.11 -2.62 -1.29
N SER A 44 -16.86 -2.03 -2.21
CA SER A 44 -16.31 -1.12 -3.21
C SER A 44 -15.62 0.08 -2.58
N ASP A 45 -16.03 0.50 -1.38
CA ASP A 45 -15.45 1.63 -0.64
C ASP A 45 -14.32 1.23 0.33
N SER A 46 -13.71 0.06 0.10
CA SER A 46 -12.49 -0.38 0.78
C SER A 46 -11.28 0.24 0.11
N ASP A 47 -10.60 1.12 0.84
CA ASP A 47 -9.38 1.80 0.39
C ASP A 47 -8.18 0.84 0.29
N ILE A 48 -7.38 1.07 -0.74
CA ILE A 48 -6.06 0.47 -0.98
C ILE A 48 -5.05 1.60 -1.12
N ASP A 49 -4.19 1.75 -0.12
CA ASP A 49 -3.13 2.75 -0.15
C ASP A 49 -1.82 2.12 -0.59
N ILE A 50 -1.14 2.66 -1.60
CA ILE A 50 0.12 2.11 -2.08
C ILE A 50 1.22 3.13 -1.82
N THR A 51 2.04 2.85 -0.82
CA THR A 51 3.10 3.73 -0.37
C THR A 51 4.43 3.37 -1.03
N PHE A 52 5.03 4.36 -1.70
CA PHE A 52 6.35 4.28 -2.30
C PHE A 52 7.35 5.12 -1.52
N VAL A 53 8.29 4.44 -0.85
CA VAL A 53 9.41 5.10 -0.18
C VAL A 53 10.47 5.46 -1.23
N LEU A 54 10.60 6.75 -1.52
CA LEU A 54 11.50 7.26 -2.55
C LEU A 54 12.96 7.05 -2.14
N LYS A 55 13.76 6.48 -3.04
CA LYS A 55 15.23 6.39 -2.88
C LYS A 55 15.82 7.79 -2.90
N SER A 56 16.14 8.29 -1.73
CA SER A 56 16.68 9.63 -1.51
C SER A 56 17.32 9.71 -0.13
N ASN A 57 18.01 10.81 0.17
CA ASN A 57 18.57 11.06 1.49
C ASN A 57 17.47 10.89 2.55
N SER A 58 17.77 10.08 3.57
CA SER A 58 16.83 9.82 4.65
C SER A 58 16.61 11.09 5.47
N VAL A 59 15.39 11.28 5.98
CA VAL A 59 15.08 12.38 6.90
C VAL A 59 15.55 11.99 8.30
N HIS A 60 16.32 12.88 8.92
CA HIS A 60 16.73 12.77 10.31
C HIS A 60 15.87 13.69 11.18
N ILE A 61 15.18 13.08 12.15
CA ILE A 61 14.20 13.74 13.03
C ILE A 61 14.93 14.22 14.28
N THR A 62 14.98 15.54 14.50
CA THR A 62 15.82 16.15 15.54
C THR A 62 15.27 16.10 16.97
N ALA A 63 14.03 15.63 17.16
CA ALA A 63 13.28 15.78 18.42
C ALA A 63 13.98 15.24 19.68
N ASP A 64 14.82 14.21 19.55
CA ASP A 64 15.35 13.44 20.70
C ASP A 64 16.83 13.02 20.57
N CYS A 65 17.59 13.57 19.62
CA CYS A 65 18.96 13.12 19.41
C CYS A 65 19.94 13.73 20.42
N SER A 66 20.72 12.87 21.10
CA SER A 66 21.89 13.30 21.85
C SER A 66 23.01 13.77 20.92
N ALA A 67 23.84 14.71 21.37
CA ALA A 67 24.94 15.29 20.57
C ALA A 67 26.02 14.28 20.12
N SER A 68 26.02 13.05 20.67
CA SER A 68 26.95 11.97 20.32
C SER A 68 26.38 10.95 19.33
N GLU A 69 25.05 10.78 19.26
CA GLU A 69 24.38 9.90 18.28
C GLU A 69 24.20 10.57 16.91
N THR A 70 24.31 11.89 16.89
CA THR A 70 24.19 12.74 15.71
C THR A 70 25.34 12.51 14.72
N SER A 71 26.57 12.27 15.16
CA SER A 71 27.72 12.22 14.23
C SER A 71 27.75 11.04 13.27
N GLN A 72 27.13 9.90 13.60
CA GLN A 72 27.07 8.72 12.71
C GLN A 72 25.84 8.71 11.81
N CYS A 73 24.72 9.31 12.24
CA CYS A 73 23.48 9.34 11.46
C CYS A 73 23.41 10.51 10.46
N LEU A 74 24.16 11.60 10.69
CA LEU A 74 24.13 12.80 9.85
C LEU A 74 24.80 12.61 8.48
N GLU A 75 25.69 11.62 8.33
CA GLU A 75 26.38 11.36 7.07
C GLU A 75 25.41 10.74 6.05
N GLY A 76 24.83 11.59 5.18
CA GLY A 76 23.86 11.19 4.15
C GLY A 76 22.38 11.40 4.50
N CYS A 77 22.06 11.90 5.70
CA CYS A 77 20.70 12.27 6.06
C CYS A 77 20.42 13.77 5.87
N MET A 78 19.17 14.10 5.55
CA MET A 78 18.64 15.46 5.60
C MET A 78 18.06 15.70 7.00
N VAL A 79 18.64 16.63 7.74
CA VAL A 79 18.12 17.05 9.05
C VAL A 79 16.81 17.83 8.85
N ALA A 80 15.77 17.46 9.58
CA ALA A 80 14.49 18.14 9.57
C ALA A 80 13.98 18.42 10.99
N ASP A 81 13.50 19.64 11.19
CA ASP A 81 12.77 20.04 12.39
C ASP A 81 11.51 19.19 12.55
N TYR A 82 11.29 18.69 13.76
CA TYR A 82 10.10 17.93 14.15
C TYR A 82 9.19 18.74 15.07
N GLU A 83 7.88 18.66 14.82
CA GLU A 83 6.85 19.35 15.57
C GLU A 83 5.52 18.57 15.43
N ASP A 84 4.94 18.14 16.56
CA ASP A 84 3.63 17.49 16.68
C ASP A 84 3.40 16.35 15.67
N GLY A 85 4.33 15.39 15.59
CA GLY A 85 4.26 14.28 14.61
C GLY A 85 4.61 14.64 13.17
N HIS A 86 5.05 15.87 12.88
CA HIS A 86 5.36 16.33 11.53
C HIS A 86 6.81 16.81 11.41
N VAL A 87 7.39 16.62 10.23
CA VAL A 87 8.69 17.19 9.86
C VAL A 87 8.51 18.36 8.91
N LYS A 88 9.31 19.42 9.11
CA LYS A 88 9.35 20.57 8.19
C LYS A 88 10.07 20.17 6.91
N TYR A 89 9.43 20.39 5.77
CA TYR A 89 10.02 20.02 4.48
C TYR A 89 9.66 21.03 3.40
N ALA A 90 10.67 21.52 2.67
CA ALA A 90 10.47 22.41 1.53
C ALA A 90 10.03 21.60 0.31
N LYS A 91 8.73 21.65 0.02
CA LYS A 91 8.00 21.19 -1.18
C LYS A 91 8.70 20.10 -2.03
N LEU A 92 8.19 18.88 -1.94
CA LEU A 92 8.14 18.05 -3.15
C LEU A 92 7.13 18.73 -4.08
N THR A 93 7.58 19.31 -5.20
CA THR A 93 6.67 19.64 -6.29
C THR A 93 6.23 18.35 -6.96
N SER A 94 5.46 17.52 -6.26
CA SER A 94 4.57 16.61 -6.97
C SER A 94 3.43 17.48 -7.49
N ARG A 95 3.39 17.68 -8.80
CA ARG A 95 2.10 17.79 -9.49
C ARG A 95 1.39 16.47 -9.19
N GLY A 96 0.66 16.41 -8.08
CA GLY A 96 -0.38 15.43 -7.91
C GLY A 96 -1.46 15.84 -8.89
N ASP A 97 -1.31 15.45 -10.15
CA ASP A 97 -2.53 15.15 -10.90
C ASP A 97 -3.19 14.05 -10.08
N ASP A 98 -4.30 14.41 -9.44
CA ASP A 98 -5.20 13.51 -8.72
C ASP A 98 -5.72 12.48 -9.74
N LEU A 99 -4.89 11.49 -10.10
CA LEU A 99 -5.36 10.28 -10.74
C LEU A 99 -6.01 9.42 -9.66
N ARG A 100 -7.05 9.97 -9.04
CA ARG A 100 -7.90 9.29 -8.07
C ARG A 100 -8.82 8.39 -8.86
N LEU A 101 -8.52 7.10 -8.82
CA LEU A 101 -9.55 6.10 -8.99
C LEU A 101 -10.14 5.89 -7.61
N SER A 102 -11.46 5.71 -7.52
CA SER A 102 -12.23 5.94 -6.31
C SER A 102 -11.70 5.27 -5.03
N ASP A 103 -10.87 4.22 -5.15
CA ASP A 103 -10.51 3.34 -4.05
C ASP A 103 -9.00 2.96 -3.99
N ILE A 104 -8.13 3.51 -4.87
CA ILE A 104 -6.67 3.28 -4.82
C ILE A 104 -5.93 4.63 -4.72
N ASP A 105 -5.20 4.83 -3.63
CA ASP A 105 -4.37 6.01 -3.39
C ASP A 105 -2.88 5.68 -3.52
N ILE A 106 -2.13 6.50 -4.26
CA ILE A 106 -0.67 6.35 -4.42
C ILE A 106 0.03 7.40 -3.59
N ILE A 107 0.81 6.94 -2.62
CA ILE A 107 1.38 7.78 -1.57
C ILE A 107 2.90 7.78 -1.71
N PRO A 108 3.51 8.84 -2.27
CA PRO A 108 4.95 9.02 -2.18
C PRO A 108 5.34 9.30 -0.72
N ALA A 109 6.38 8.62 -0.27
CA ALA A 109 6.94 8.72 1.07
C ALA A 109 8.45 8.96 1.02
N ARG A 110 8.98 9.55 2.09
CA ARG A 110 10.42 9.71 2.30
C ARG A 110 10.85 8.85 3.46
N HIS A 111 11.97 8.15 3.31
CA HIS A 111 12.54 7.36 4.40
C HIS A 111 12.97 8.27 5.56
N CYS A 112 12.74 7.85 6.79
CA CYS A 112 13.27 8.48 8.00
C CYS A 112 14.26 7.51 8.66
N CYS A 113 15.39 8.02 9.14
CA CYS A 113 16.40 7.18 9.79
C CYS A 113 15.91 6.52 11.09
N SER A 114 14.94 7.11 11.77
CA SER A 114 14.35 6.62 13.01
C SER A 114 12.92 7.11 13.18
N TYR A 115 12.17 6.44 14.04
CA TYR A 115 10.92 6.97 14.58
C TYR A 115 11.22 8.03 15.64
N PRO A 116 10.36 9.06 15.80
CA PRO A 116 10.34 9.88 17.00
C PRO A 116 9.99 9.01 18.22
N ARG A 117 10.15 9.55 19.44
CA ARG A 117 9.86 8.81 20.67
C ARG A 117 8.44 8.20 20.66
N ILE A 118 8.39 6.86 20.70
CA ILE A 118 7.15 6.10 20.86
C ILE A 118 6.93 5.84 22.36
N GLU A 119 6.01 6.58 22.98
CA GLU A 119 5.75 6.50 24.43
C GLU A 119 5.43 5.07 24.90
N LEU A 120 4.69 4.31 24.11
CA LEU A 120 4.33 2.90 24.35
C LEU A 120 5.55 2.00 24.64
N LEU A 121 6.73 2.35 24.11
CA LEU A 121 7.97 1.60 24.30
C LEU A 121 8.88 2.17 25.40
N SER A 122 8.47 3.26 26.05
CA SER A 122 9.26 3.92 27.08
C SER A 122 9.41 3.02 28.33
N PRO A 123 10.57 3.05 29.00
CA PRO A 123 10.76 2.29 30.24
C PRO A 123 9.68 2.62 31.29
N GLY A 124 9.07 1.59 31.87
CA GLY A 124 8.03 1.74 32.89
C GLY A 124 6.61 1.96 32.36
N TYR A 125 6.43 2.11 31.04
CA TYR A 125 5.09 2.16 30.44
C TYR A 125 4.36 0.83 30.68
N ARG A 126 3.10 0.90 31.13
CA ARG A 126 2.24 -0.28 31.35
C ARG A 126 1.17 -0.33 30.28
N SER A 127 1.13 -1.42 29.53
CA SER A 127 0.20 -1.66 28.44
C SER A 127 -0.46 -3.01 28.60
N HIS A 128 -1.75 -3.12 28.22
CA HIS A 128 -2.45 -4.39 28.06
C HIS A 128 -2.29 -5.01 26.66
N ILE A 129 -1.59 -4.35 25.73
CA ILE A 129 -1.23 -4.92 24.43
C ILE A 129 -0.37 -6.17 24.66
N SER A 130 -0.63 -7.23 23.88
CA SER A 130 0.09 -8.49 24.02
C SER A 130 1.61 -8.31 23.90
N THR A 131 2.37 -9.06 24.71
CA THR A 131 3.84 -9.01 24.69
C THR A 131 4.41 -9.30 23.31
N GLN A 132 3.80 -10.24 22.57
CA GLN A 132 4.21 -10.57 21.20
C GLN A 132 4.06 -9.37 20.25
N THR A 133 2.93 -8.66 20.32
CA THR A 133 2.69 -7.46 19.51
C THR A 133 3.64 -6.33 19.89
N LEU A 134 3.86 -6.10 21.20
CA LEU A 134 4.82 -5.09 21.67
C LEU A 134 6.25 -5.38 21.22
N GLU A 135 6.67 -6.65 21.21
CA GLU A 135 8.01 -7.02 20.76
C GLU A 135 8.18 -6.86 19.24
N ALA A 136 7.13 -7.15 18.47
CA ALA A 136 7.12 -6.86 17.03
C ALA A 136 7.20 -5.36 16.75
N ILE A 137 6.47 -4.52 17.51
CA ILE A 137 6.57 -3.05 17.43
C ILE A 137 7.98 -2.60 17.82
N ARG A 138 8.56 -3.14 18.91
CA ARG A 138 9.92 -2.82 19.34
C ARG A 138 10.96 -3.16 18.27
N THR A 139 10.82 -4.31 17.61
CA THR A 139 11.69 -4.73 16.51
C THR A 139 11.61 -3.75 15.34
N GLU A 140 10.39 -3.37 14.93
CA GLU A 140 10.17 -2.39 13.86
C GLU A 140 10.74 -1.01 14.20
N VAL A 141 10.64 -0.58 15.45
CA VAL A 141 11.07 0.77 15.86
C VAL A 141 12.58 0.86 16.11
N LEU A 142 13.17 -0.14 16.77
CA LEU A 142 14.55 -0.06 17.28
C LEU A 142 15.58 -0.87 16.49
N GLN A 143 15.18 -1.95 15.82
CA GLN A 143 16.13 -2.86 15.17
C GLN A 143 16.15 -2.71 13.65
N VAL A 144 14.98 -2.55 13.04
CA VAL A 144 14.83 -2.43 11.58
C VAL A 144 13.90 -1.25 11.25
N PRO A 145 14.28 0.00 11.57
CA PRO A 145 13.41 1.16 11.39
C PRO A 145 13.13 1.38 9.91
N ARG A 146 11.89 1.08 9.48
CA ARG A 146 11.35 1.46 8.17
C ARG A 146 10.45 2.68 8.29
N CYS A 147 10.84 3.59 9.19
CA CYS A 147 10.15 4.83 9.41
C CYS A 147 10.12 5.63 8.12
N HIS A 148 9.01 6.30 7.86
CA HIS A 148 8.86 7.15 6.69
C HIS A 148 7.90 8.29 6.98
N ALA A 149 8.05 9.38 6.24
CA ALA A 149 7.14 10.52 6.28
C ALA A 149 6.36 10.60 4.97
N VAL A 150 5.08 11.00 5.07
CA VAL A 150 4.16 11.15 3.94
C VAL A 150 3.69 12.58 3.82
N SER A 151 3.31 13.00 2.61
CA SER A 151 2.75 14.33 2.37
C SER A 151 1.34 14.45 2.96
N ALA A 152 1.25 14.71 4.26
CA ALA A 152 0.04 14.99 4.99
C ALA A 152 0.32 16.14 5.97
N SER A 153 -0.08 17.35 5.61
CA SER A 153 0.10 18.52 6.49
C SER A 153 -1.05 18.65 7.49
N PRO A 154 -0.80 19.27 8.66
CA PRO A 154 -1.88 19.79 9.50
C PRO A 154 -2.69 20.86 8.74
N PRO A 155 -3.95 21.11 9.14
CA PRO A 155 -4.76 22.18 8.55
C PRO A 155 -4.01 23.52 8.56
N GLY A 156 -4.00 24.21 7.42
CA GLY A 156 -3.38 25.53 7.25
C GLY A 156 -1.86 25.51 7.00
N LEU A 157 -1.22 24.33 6.87
CA LEU A 157 0.20 24.18 6.52
C LEU A 157 0.42 23.28 5.30
N GLU A 158 -0.55 23.19 4.41
CA GLU A 158 -0.54 22.33 3.23
C GLU A 158 0.74 22.52 2.39
N GLY A 159 1.44 21.42 2.11
CA GLY A 159 2.65 21.42 1.28
C GLY A 159 3.94 21.90 1.96
N SER A 160 3.91 22.24 3.26
CA SER A 160 5.07 22.70 4.04
C SER A 160 5.52 21.73 5.14
N ARG A 161 4.79 20.62 5.31
CA ARG A 161 4.99 19.61 6.35
C ARG A 161 4.77 18.22 5.77
N MET A 162 5.50 17.25 6.29
CA MET A 162 5.24 15.82 6.07
C MET A 162 4.94 15.18 7.42
N ARG A 163 3.93 14.32 7.49
CA ARG A 163 3.59 13.59 8.71
C ARG A 163 4.45 12.34 8.80
N VAL A 164 5.02 12.08 9.97
CA VAL A 164 5.65 10.78 10.25
C VAL A 164 4.57 9.69 10.24
N SER A 165 4.78 8.66 9.46
CA SER A 165 3.82 7.57 9.27
C SER A 165 4.05 6.45 10.27
N THR A 166 2.99 6.03 10.95
CA THR A 166 2.98 4.88 11.87
C THR A 166 2.30 3.67 11.27
N THR A 167 1.93 3.69 9.99
CA THR A 167 1.08 2.66 9.38
C THR A 167 1.70 1.25 9.41
N LEU A 168 3.03 1.13 9.48
CA LEU A 168 3.70 -0.15 9.73
C LEU A 168 3.46 -0.67 11.16
N LEU A 169 3.52 0.20 12.17
CA LEU A 169 3.21 -0.14 13.56
C LEU A 169 1.74 -0.51 13.71
N GLU A 170 0.86 0.25 13.06
CA GLU A 170 -0.57 -0.03 13.01
C GLU A 170 -0.86 -1.39 12.37
N ARG A 171 -0.20 -1.72 11.25
CA ARG A 171 -0.33 -3.01 10.58
C ARG A 171 0.04 -4.16 11.52
N ILE A 172 1.12 -4.03 12.29
CA ILE A 172 1.53 -5.03 13.29
C ILE A 172 0.39 -5.28 14.28
N VAL A 173 -0.24 -4.22 14.79
CA VAL A 173 -1.39 -4.37 15.71
C VAL A 173 -2.58 -5.02 15.02
N MET A 174 -3.00 -4.49 13.85
CA MET A 174 -4.17 -4.98 13.11
C MET A 174 -4.07 -6.46 12.73
N HIS A 175 -2.86 -6.95 12.44
CA HIS A 175 -2.62 -8.35 12.08
C HIS A 175 -2.57 -9.31 13.26
N ASN A 176 -2.56 -8.81 14.49
CA ASN A 176 -2.50 -9.60 15.73
C ASN A 176 -3.75 -9.42 16.63
N LEU A 177 -4.85 -8.89 16.08
CA LEU A 177 -6.11 -8.78 16.81
C LEU A 177 -6.74 -10.16 17.03
N SER A 178 -7.31 -10.35 18.22
CA SER A 178 -8.29 -11.42 18.47
C SER A 178 -9.61 -11.13 17.74
N THR A 179 -10.47 -12.14 17.64
CA THR A 179 -11.80 -12.01 17.02
C THR A 179 -12.63 -10.88 17.65
N VAL A 180 -12.68 -10.78 18.99
CA VAL A 180 -13.48 -9.76 19.69
C VAL A 180 -12.90 -8.36 19.44
N GLN A 181 -11.59 -8.21 19.42
CA GLN A 181 -10.92 -6.94 19.11
C GLN A 181 -11.18 -6.50 17.67
N GLY A 182 -11.10 -7.44 16.72
CA GLY A 182 -11.46 -7.20 15.31
C GLY A 182 -12.93 -6.83 15.13
N GLN A 183 -13.85 -7.50 15.84
CA GLN A 183 -15.28 -7.17 15.85
C GLN A 183 -15.54 -5.77 16.42
N LEU A 184 -14.85 -5.37 17.49
CA LEU A 184 -14.92 -4.01 18.03
C LEU A 184 -14.50 -2.99 16.97
N PHE A 185 -13.38 -3.22 16.27
CA PHE A 185 -12.95 -2.34 15.19
C PHE A 185 -13.99 -2.21 14.07
N VAL A 186 -14.60 -3.31 13.64
CA VAL A 186 -15.66 -3.31 12.62
C VAL A 186 -16.85 -2.47 13.09
N LEU A 187 -17.29 -2.63 14.35
CA LEU A 187 -18.37 -1.84 14.93
C LEU A 187 -18.00 -0.36 15.02
N LEU A 188 -16.82 -0.02 15.52
CA LEU A 188 -16.33 1.37 15.57
C LEU A 188 -16.33 2.00 14.18
N LYS A 189 -15.81 1.27 13.19
CA LYS A 189 -15.79 1.71 11.79
C LYS A 189 -17.21 1.94 11.26
N PHE A 190 -18.15 1.03 11.54
CA PHE A 190 -19.55 1.19 11.15
C PHE A 190 -20.20 2.43 11.81
N PHE A 191 -20.06 2.57 13.13
CA PHE A 191 -20.64 3.70 13.87
C PHE A 191 -20.09 5.03 13.35
N ILE A 192 -18.78 5.14 13.17
CA ILE A 192 -18.14 6.36 12.69
C ILE A 192 -18.46 6.62 11.21
N LYS A 193 -18.26 5.64 10.33
CA LYS A 193 -18.33 5.80 8.87
C LYS A 193 -19.75 5.86 8.33
N ARG A 194 -20.69 5.08 8.90
CA ARG A 194 -22.07 4.95 8.37
C ARG A 194 -23.11 5.59 9.28
N HIS A 195 -23.07 5.32 10.59
CA HIS A 195 -24.12 5.83 11.48
C HIS A 195 -23.98 7.35 11.76
N ILE A 196 -22.92 7.75 12.48
CA ILE A 196 -22.70 9.13 12.88
C ILE A 196 -22.49 10.03 11.66
N SER A 197 -21.65 9.60 10.70
CA SER A 197 -21.38 10.37 9.47
C SER A 197 -22.62 10.60 8.60
N SER A 198 -23.69 9.82 8.74
CA SER A 198 -24.95 10.06 8.01
C SER A 198 -25.76 11.22 8.57
N LYS A 199 -25.49 11.60 9.82
CA LYS A 199 -26.20 12.66 10.54
C LYS A 199 -25.36 13.93 10.70
N VAL A 200 -24.05 13.77 10.86
CA VAL A 200 -23.11 14.89 11.04
C VAL A 200 -21.78 14.62 10.31
N SER A 201 -21.30 15.59 9.55
CA SER A 201 -20.00 15.49 8.87
C SER A 201 -18.85 15.84 9.83
N GLY A 202 -17.72 15.15 9.72
CA GLY A 202 -16.49 15.58 10.40
C GLY A 202 -15.56 14.46 10.81
N LEU A 203 -16.08 13.30 11.21
CA LEU A 203 -15.23 12.19 11.65
C LEU A 203 -14.56 11.49 10.46
N LYS A 204 -13.28 11.15 10.63
CA LYS A 204 -12.52 10.31 9.70
C LYS A 204 -12.61 8.85 10.12
N THR A 205 -12.63 7.93 9.16
CA THR A 205 -12.64 6.48 9.42
C THR A 205 -11.43 6.05 10.27
N TYR A 206 -10.29 6.74 10.13
CA TYR A 206 -9.08 6.51 10.91
C TYR A 206 -9.31 6.59 12.43
N MET A 207 -10.30 7.36 12.91
CA MET A 207 -10.62 7.46 14.32
C MET A 207 -10.99 6.11 14.94
N ALA A 208 -11.65 5.23 14.17
CA ALA A 208 -11.98 3.88 14.63
C ALA A 208 -10.71 3.07 14.97
N LYS A 209 -9.67 3.22 14.16
CA LYS A 209 -8.39 2.53 14.35
C LYS A 209 -7.64 3.10 15.55
N ASN A 210 -7.58 4.43 15.64
CA ASN A 210 -6.92 5.11 16.75
C ASN A 210 -7.58 4.77 18.11
N LEU A 211 -8.92 4.76 18.17
CA LEU A 211 -9.67 4.34 19.37
C LEU A 211 -9.42 2.89 19.74
N LEU A 212 -9.44 1.97 18.77
CA LEU A 212 -9.11 0.57 19.02
C LEU A 212 -7.77 0.43 19.74
N PHE A 213 -6.74 1.18 19.32
CA PHE A 213 -5.43 1.08 19.94
C PHE A 213 -5.41 1.57 21.39
N TYR A 214 -6.13 2.65 21.72
CA TYR A 214 -6.31 3.03 23.12
C TYR A 214 -7.03 1.94 23.92
N MET A 215 -8.09 1.34 23.36
CA MET A 215 -8.78 0.25 24.05
C MET A 215 -7.87 -0.96 24.27
N LEU A 216 -7.03 -1.33 23.30
CA LEU A 216 -6.06 -2.43 23.45
C LEU A 216 -5.02 -2.14 24.54
N ASP A 217 -4.66 -0.88 24.72
CA ASP A 217 -3.67 -0.45 25.71
C ASP A 217 -4.25 -0.43 27.14
N GLU A 218 -5.53 -0.07 27.27
CA GLU A 218 -6.19 0.16 28.57
C GLU A 218 -7.06 -1.02 29.05
N THR A 219 -7.51 -1.89 28.15
CA THR A 219 -8.48 -2.96 28.50
C THR A 219 -7.77 -4.26 28.87
N PRO A 220 -7.97 -4.81 30.08
CA PRO A 220 -7.44 -6.10 30.47
C PRO A 220 -7.83 -7.25 29.53
N VAL A 221 -6.96 -8.26 29.39
CA VAL A 221 -7.15 -9.37 28.45
C VAL A 221 -8.44 -10.14 28.73
N GLU A 222 -8.78 -10.30 30.01
CA GLU A 222 -9.98 -10.97 30.50
C GLU A 222 -11.30 -10.31 30.10
N ASP A 223 -11.28 -9.02 29.76
CA ASP A 223 -12.48 -8.24 29.40
C ASP A 223 -12.80 -8.33 27.90
N TRP A 224 -11.87 -8.81 27.08
CA TRP A 224 -12.06 -9.05 25.64
C TRP A 224 -12.91 -10.30 25.37
N ARG A 225 -14.16 -10.28 25.83
CA ARG A 225 -15.15 -11.34 25.64
C ARG A 225 -16.33 -10.88 24.78
N PRO A 226 -16.98 -11.77 24.03
CA PRO A 226 -18.13 -11.42 23.21
C PRO A 226 -19.25 -10.70 23.99
N GLU A 227 -19.48 -11.10 25.24
CA GLU A 227 -20.52 -10.52 26.10
C GLU A 227 -20.24 -9.05 26.45
N ASN A 228 -18.98 -8.65 26.45
CA ASN A 228 -18.54 -7.29 26.76
C ASN A 228 -18.45 -6.40 25.52
N LEU A 229 -18.64 -6.93 24.31
CA LEU A 229 -18.37 -6.22 23.05
C LEU A 229 -19.10 -4.86 22.95
N LEU A 230 -20.38 -4.80 23.34
CA LEU A 230 -21.15 -3.55 23.33
C LEU A 230 -20.68 -2.57 24.43
N SER A 231 -20.24 -3.08 25.59
CA SER A 231 -19.66 -2.24 26.65
C SER A 231 -18.34 -1.63 26.19
N LEU A 232 -17.49 -2.41 25.52
CA LEU A 232 -16.23 -1.92 24.96
C LEU A 232 -16.46 -0.89 23.84
N LEU A 233 -17.47 -1.10 22.99
CA LEU A 233 -17.87 -0.12 21.99
C LEU A 233 -18.33 1.19 22.63
N LYS A 234 -19.15 1.10 23.69
CA LYS A 234 -19.60 2.26 24.46
C LYS A 234 -18.41 3.04 25.03
N GLN A 235 -17.51 2.36 25.75
CA GLN A 235 -16.32 2.97 26.34
C GLN A 235 -15.44 3.65 25.28
N SER A 236 -15.27 3.02 24.11
CA SER A 236 -14.50 3.59 23.00
C SER A 236 -15.11 4.90 22.49
N LEU A 237 -16.44 4.97 22.34
CA LEU A 237 -17.12 6.19 21.89
C LEU A 237 -17.14 7.26 22.98
N GLU A 238 -17.24 6.87 24.25
CA GLU A 238 -17.10 7.78 25.40
C GLU A 238 -15.69 8.38 25.46
N LEU A 239 -14.65 7.59 25.16
CA LEU A 239 -13.28 8.07 25.04
C LEU A 239 -13.12 9.09 23.91
N LEU A 240 -13.74 8.84 22.75
CA LEU A 240 -13.75 9.79 21.63
C LEU A 240 -14.36 11.13 22.06
N VAL A 241 -15.49 11.10 22.76
CA VAL A 241 -16.16 12.29 23.30
C VAL A 241 -15.26 13.01 24.29
N ALA A 242 -14.71 12.30 25.28
CA ALA A 242 -13.86 12.89 26.31
C ALA A 242 -12.62 13.56 25.71
N MET A 243 -11.99 12.94 24.70
CA MET A 243 -10.85 13.54 24.01
C MET A 243 -11.25 14.82 23.28
N MET A 244 -12.35 14.83 22.52
CA MET A 244 -12.82 16.04 21.84
C MET A 244 -13.12 17.19 22.81
N GLU A 245 -13.75 16.89 23.95
CA GLU A 245 -14.08 17.87 24.99
C GLU A 245 -12.85 18.35 25.79
N SER A 246 -11.80 17.55 25.91
CA SER A 246 -10.58 17.94 26.65
C SER A 246 -9.82 19.10 26.02
N PHE A 247 -9.78 19.17 24.68
CA PHE A 247 -9.09 20.23 23.94
C PHE A 247 -9.81 21.58 23.97
N ASP A 248 -11.11 21.60 24.27
CA ASP A 248 -11.87 22.85 24.39
C ASP A 248 -11.45 23.67 25.64
N ASN A 249 -10.65 23.08 26.53
CA ASN A 249 -10.14 23.71 27.76
C ASN A 249 -8.65 24.10 27.70
N GLU A 250 -7.94 23.90 26.57
CA GLU A 250 -6.54 24.33 26.43
C GLU A 250 -6.46 25.84 26.08
N GLU A 251 -5.82 26.65 26.93
CA GLU A 251 -5.69 28.10 26.72
C GLU A 251 -4.68 28.44 25.60
N VAL A 252 -5.10 29.23 24.62
CA VAL A 252 -4.23 29.75 23.55
C VAL A 252 -3.27 30.79 24.13
N SER A 253 -1.98 30.48 24.15
CA SER A 253 -0.96 31.28 24.84
C SER A 253 -0.43 32.49 24.04
N ASP A 254 -0.71 32.61 22.74
CA ASP A 254 -0.24 33.69 21.86
C ASP A 254 -1.39 34.40 21.09
N PRO A 255 -1.73 35.65 21.44
CA PRO A 255 -2.81 36.41 20.80
C PRO A 255 -2.57 36.74 19.31
N THR A 256 -1.31 36.78 18.86
CA THR A 256 -0.96 37.17 17.48
C THR A 256 -1.16 36.05 16.46
N GLN A 257 -1.31 34.79 16.91
CA GLN A 257 -1.64 33.63 16.08
C GLN A 257 -3.05 33.07 16.38
N ALA A 258 -3.81 33.75 17.24
CA ALA A 258 -5.07 33.26 17.80
C ALA A 258 -6.08 32.78 16.75
N ALA A 259 -6.30 33.52 15.66
CA ALA A 259 -7.32 33.14 14.66
C ALA A 259 -6.96 31.90 13.80
N ALA A 260 -5.66 31.57 13.68
CA ALA A 260 -5.18 30.37 13.00
C ALA A 260 -5.04 29.20 13.99
N ALA A 261 -4.68 29.50 15.24
CA ALA A 261 -4.68 28.57 16.35
C ALA A 261 -6.10 28.09 16.72
N ASP A 262 -7.08 29.00 16.79
CA ASP A 262 -8.50 28.71 17.05
C ASP A 262 -9.07 27.76 15.99
N ARG A 263 -8.84 28.05 14.70
CA ARG A 263 -9.29 27.17 13.61
C ARG A 263 -8.63 25.79 13.64
N ARG A 264 -7.41 25.68 14.14
CA ARG A 264 -6.76 24.38 14.36
C ARG A 264 -7.36 23.64 15.53
N LEU A 265 -7.56 24.32 16.65
CA LEU A 265 -8.11 23.76 17.89
C LEU A 265 -9.55 23.27 17.69
N GLU A 266 -10.35 24.01 16.92
CA GLU A 266 -11.70 23.60 16.49
C GLU A 266 -11.69 22.30 15.68
N ALA A 267 -10.62 22.06 14.91
CA ALA A 267 -10.47 20.87 14.09
C ALA A 267 -9.80 19.69 14.83
N VAL A 268 -9.28 19.88 16.05
CA VAL A 268 -8.69 18.77 16.83
C VAL A 268 -9.78 17.80 17.27
N CYS A 269 -9.56 16.51 17.02
CA CYS A 269 -10.48 15.45 17.44
C CYS A 269 -9.91 14.64 18.61
N MET A 270 -8.70 14.10 18.46
CA MET A 270 -8.08 13.24 19.47
C MET A 270 -6.56 13.17 19.32
N ARG A 271 -5.83 12.73 20.36
CA ARG A 271 -4.38 12.47 20.27
C ARG A 271 -4.10 11.22 19.46
N HIS A 272 -3.04 11.24 18.67
CA HIS A 272 -2.61 10.06 17.92
C HIS A 272 -1.98 9.02 18.86
N PHE A 273 -2.37 7.75 18.74
CA PHE A 273 -1.98 6.70 19.69
C PHE A 273 -0.46 6.48 19.78
N PHE A 274 0.20 6.28 18.63
CA PHE A 274 1.66 6.04 18.57
C PHE A 274 2.52 7.31 18.71
N LEU A 275 1.97 8.47 18.36
CA LEU A 275 2.65 9.78 18.34
C LEU A 275 1.83 10.72 19.23
N ARG A 276 1.93 10.59 20.55
CA ARG A 276 1.01 11.24 21.51
C ARG A 276 1.13 12.77 21.57
N ASP A 277 2.24 13.27 21.08
CA ASP A 277 2.48 14.69 20.80
C ASP A 277 1.67 15.18 19.57
N ALA A 278 1.32 14.29 18.66
CA ALA A 278 0.53 14.59 17.48
C ALA A 278 -0.98 14.48 17.74
N VAL A 279 -1.75 15.24 16.96
CA VAL A 279 -3.21 15.20 16.98
C VAL A 279 -3.80 14.70 15.67
N VAL A 280 -4.92 14.01 15.77
CA VAL A 280 -5.76 13.61 14.65
C VAL A 280 -6.87 14.65 14.49
N TYR A 281 -6.90 15.28 13.32
CA TYR A 281 -7.88 16.30 13.00
C TYR A 281 -9.16 15.73 12.39
N LEU A 282 -10.27 16.44 12.58
CA LEU A 282 -11.52 16.27 11.85
C LEU A 282 -11.31 16.44 10.32
N LYS A 283 -12.30 16.03 9.53
CA LYS A 283 -12.36 16.26 8.08
C LYS A 283 -12.40 17.75 7.79
N LYS A 284 -11.94 18.13 6.60
CA LYS A 284 -12.20 19.47 6.07
C LYS A 284 -13.72 19.69 5.99
N ASP A 285 -14.17 20.91 6.25
CA ASP A 285 -15.59 21.28 6.20
C ASP A 285 -16.46 20.43 7.16
N HIS A 286 -15.90 20.10 8.32
CA HIS A 286 -16.63 19.41 9.38
C HIS A 286 -17.75 20.27 9.94
N ALA A 287 -18.82 19.63 10.43
CA ALA A 287 -19.82 20.29 11.26
C ALA A 287 -19.17 20.80 12.56
N ASP A 288 -19.87 21.67 13.29
CA ASP A 288 -19.35 22.15 14.56
C ASP A 288 -19.06 20.98 15.52
N LYS A 289 -17.91 21.06 16.23
CA LYS A 289 -17.43 19.98 17.09
C LYS A 289 -18.47 19.55 18.13
N ARG A 290 -19.28 20.50 18.64
CA ARG A 290 -20.35 20.23 19.61
C ARG A 290 -21.47 19.38 19.04
N SER A 291 -21.88 19.62 17.79
CA SER A 291 -22.84 18.75 17.09
C SER A 291 -22.29 17.34 16.90
N ILE A 292 -21.01 17.19 16.56
CA ILE A 292 -20.35 15.88 16.44
C ILE A 292 -20.36 15.15 17.79
N VAL A 293 -20.00 15.84 18.87
CA VAL A 293 -20.06 15.31 20.24
C VAL A 293 -21.49 14.88 20.61
N THR A 294 -22.48 15.73 20.34
CA THR A 294 -23.89 15.47 20.66
C THR A 294 -24.42 14.24 19.92
N GLU A 295 -24.11 14.11 18.63
CA GLU A 295 -24.52 12.95 17.85
C GLU A 295 -23.79 11.68 18.30
N THR A 296 -22.52 11.78 18.69
CA THR A 296 -21.77 10.65 19.25
C THR A 296 -22.38 10.18 20.57
N LYS A 297 -22.78 11.11 21.46
CA LYS A 297 -23.51 10.81 22.71
C LYS A 297 -24.86 10.14 22.43
N THR A 298 -25.60 10.64 21.44
CA THR A 298 -26.86 10.03 21.02
C THR A 298 -26.65 8.59 20.52
N ALA A 299 -25.59 8.35 19.74
CA ALA A 299 -25.24 7.01 19.29
C ALA A 299 -24.81 6.07 20.44
N ILE A 300 -24.21 6.60 21.51
CA ILE A 300 -23.90 5.85 22.73
C ILE A 300 -25.19 5.44 23.47
N ASP A 301 -26.15 6.35 23.59
CA ASP A 301 -27.43 6.07 24.26
C ASP A 301 -28.25 5.00 23.50
N ASP A 302 -28.20 5.03 22.17
CA ASP A 302 -28.92 4.10 21.28
C ASP A 302 -28.06 2.89 20.84
N ILE A 303 -26.91 2.64 21.48
CA ILE A 303 -25.88 1.70 20.99
C ILE A 303 -26.41 0.30 20.68
N GLN A 304 -27.28 -0.25 21.54
CA GLN A 304 -27.84 -1.58 21.37
C GLN A 304 -28.77 -1.64 20.14
N LYS A 305 -29.62 -0.62 19.97
CA LYS A 305 -30.54 -0.52 18.84
C LYS A 305 -29.78 -0.38 17.52
N ILE A 306 -28.73 0.45 17.50
CA ILE A 306 -27.91 0.67 16.30
C ILE A 306 -27.13 -0.60 15.93
N ALA A 307 -26.54 -1.29 16.92
CA ALA A 307 -25.84 -2.55 16.69
C ALA A 307 -26.77 -3.66 16.18
N GLN A 308 -28.01 -3.74 16.67
CA GLN A 308 -29.01 -4.67 16.17
C GLN A 308 -29.41 -4.38 14.71
N VAL A 309 -29.57 -3.10 14.35
CA VAL A 309 -29.83 -2.70 12.95
C VAL A 309 -28.66 -3.08 12.05
N PHE A 310 -27.43 -2.86 12.51
CA PHE A 310 -26.24 -3.30 11.79
C PHE A 310 -26.25 -4.82 11.57
N GLU A 311 -26.42 -5.61 12.64
CA GLU A 311 -26.42 -7.06 12.55
C GLU A 311 -27.53 -7.59 11.62
N ALA A 312 -28.73 -7.04 11.71
CA ALA A 312 -29.86 -7.41 10.86
C ALA A 312 -29.63 -7.04 9.39
N GLY A 313 -28.83 -6.00 9.11
CA GLY A 313 -28.46 -5.58 7.77
C GLY A 313 -27.31 -6.36 7.14
N LEU A 314 -26.62 -7.23 7.90
CA LEU A 314 -25.53 -8.04 7.37
C LEU A 314 -26.08 -9.25 6.62
N THR A 315 -25.73 -9.37 5.34
CA THR A 315 -26.02 -10.59 4.58
C THR A 315 -25.19 -11.74 5.14
N LYS A 316 -25.86 -12.67 5.84
CA LYS A 316 -25.25 -13.86 6.43
C LYS A 316 -25.12 -14.94 5.36
N ASN A 317 -23.96 -15.01 4.70
CA ASN A 317 -23.57 -16.16 3.91
C ASN A 317 -22.48 -16.92 4.67
N SER A 318 -22.36 -18.24 4.48
CA SER A 318 -21.18 -18.94 4.99
C SER A 318 -19.96 -18.41 4.25
N VAL A 319 -19.05 -17.72 4.96
CA VAL A 319 -17.73 -17.35 4.40
C VAL A 319 -16.95 -18.65 4.19
N ARG A 320 -17.14 -19.27 3.04
CA ARG A 320 -16.31 -20.41 2.64
C ARG A 320 -15.03 -19.94 1.96
N VAL A 321 -15.04 -18.75 1.36
CA VAL A 321 -13.97 -18.26 0.49
C VAL A 321 -13.70 -16.78 0.75
N VAL A 322 -12.43 -16.39 0.88
CA VAL A 322 -11.98 -15.00 0.77
C VAL A 322 -11.66 -14.71 -0.70
N HIS A 323 -12.43 -13.80 -1.30
CA HIS A 323 -12.33 -13.55 -2.73
C HIS A 323 -11.07 -12.77 -3.14
N LEU A 324 -10.40 -13.21 -4.19
CA LEU A 324 -9.13 -12.62 -4.65
C LEU A 324 -9.26 -11.52 -5.71
N HIS A 325 -10.43 -11.37 -6.34
CA HIS A 325 -10.58 -10.52 -7.53
C HIS A 325 -10.11 -9.07 -7.32
N ILE A 326 -10.37 -8.47 -6.15
CA ILE A 326 -9.96 -7.08 -5.87
C ILE A 326 -8.44 -6.93 -5.74
N ALA A 327 -7.72 -7.99 -5.36
CA ALA A 327 -6.26 -7.96 -5.24
C ALA A 327 -5.57 -7.76 -6.59
N LEU A 328 -6.25 -8.01 -7.72
CA LEU A 328 -5.67 -7.85 -9.04
C LEU A 328 -5.81 -6.43 -9.60
N GLN A 329 -6.66 -5.59 -9.01
CA GLN A 329 -6.88 -4.23 -9.49
C GLN A 329 -5.63 -3.36 -9.44
N PRO A 330 -4.83 -3.37 -8.35
CA PRO A 330 -3.57 -2.64 -8.35
C PRO A 330 -2.59 -3.12 -9.43
N LEU A 331 -2.56 -4.42 -9.74
CA LEU A 331 -1.69 -4.98 -10.78
C LEU A 331 -2.10 -4.50 -12.17
N ILE A 332 -3.39 -4.52 -12.47
CA ILE A 332 -3.97 -4.00 -13.71
C ILE A 332 -3.60 -2.53 -13.87
N TYR A 333 -3.75 -1.76 -12.78
CA TYR A 333 -3.39 -0.35 -12.74
C TYR A 333 -1.90 -0.13 -13.00
N PHE A 334 -1.00 -0.80 -12.27
CA PHE A 334 0.44 -0.59 -12.44
C PHE A 334 0.96 -1.04 -13.80
N ALA A 335 0.48 -2.17 -14.30
CA ALA A 335 0.89 -2.62 -15.62
C ALA A 335 0.43 -1.66 -16.73
N ASP A 336 -0.71 -1.00 -16.55
CA ASP A 336 -1.17 0.08 -17.42
C ASP A 336 -0.35 1.36 -17.23
N VAL A 337 -0.11 1.81 -15.98
CA VAL A 337 0.73 2.98 -15.67
C VAL A 337 2.16 2.84 -16.19
N MET A 338 2.73 1.63 -16.18
CA MET A 338 4.06 1.38 -16.77
C MET A 338 4.08 1.54 -18.31
N GLN A 339 2.92 1.53 -18.99
CA GLN A 339 2.82 1.90 -20.42
C GLN A 339 3.06 3.40 -20.68
N PHE A 340 2.97 4.23 -19.63
CA PHE A 340 2.95 5.69 -19.75
C PHE A 340 4.30 6.27 -20.17
N SER A 341 5.36 5.46 -20.19
CA SER A 341 6.64 5.81 -20.78
C SER A 341 6.57 6.10 -22.30
N LYS A 342 5.40 6.03 -22.95
CA LYS A 342 5.20 6.38 -24.37
C LYS A 342 4.27 7.58 -24.66
N GLY A 343 3.79 8.32 -23.65
CA GLY A 343 3.24 9.68 -23.85
C GLY A 343 1.78 9.84 -24.31
N GLU A 344 0.94 8.81 -24.30
CA GLU A 344 -0.49 8.92 -24.69
C GLU A 344 -1.42 8.56 -23.52
N MET A 345 -1.77 9.53 -22.67
CA MET A 345 -2.26 9.25 -21.32
C MET A 345 -3.78 9.09 -21.11
N ASN A 346 -4.66 9.38 -22.07
CA ASN A 346 -6.07 9.67 -21.69
C ASN A 346 -7.16 8.73 -22.19
N PHE A 347 -6.91 7.82 -23.15
CA PHE A 347 -8.00 7.02 -23.73
C PHE A 347 -8.12 5.61 -23.12
N LYS A 348 -7.00 4.89 -22.91
CA LYS A 348 -7.00 3.46 -22.57
C LYS A 348 -7.36 3.14 -21.11
N CYS A 349 -6.99 3.99 -20.16
CA CYS A 349 -7.34 3.76 -18.75
C CYS A 349 -8.87 3.68 -18.57
N LYS A 350 -9.64 4.54 -19.24
CA LYS A 350 -11.11 4.53 -19.14
C LYS A 350 -11.72 3.22 -19.64
N GLU A 351 -11.17 2.62 -20.69
CA GLU A 351 -11.63 1.33 -21.22
C GLU A 351 -11.29 0.18 -20.27
N ILE A 352 -10.06 0.14 -19.75
CA ILE A 352 -9.62 -0.85 -18.77
C ILE A 352 -10.49 -0.77 -17.51
N PHE A 353 -10.73 0.43 -16.98
CA PHE A 353 -11.59 0.63 -15.83
C PHE A 353 -13.07 0.32 -16.11
N GLY A 354 -13.55 0.59 -17.33
CA GLY A 354 -14.86 0.13 -17.78
C GLY A 354 -14.99 -1.39 -17.70
N ILE A 355 -13.96 -2.13 -18.14
CA ILE A 355 -13.92 -3.59 -18.06
C ILE A 355 -13.81 -4.06 -16.60
N VAL A 356 -12.97 -3.44 -15.76
CA VAL A 356 -12.89 -3.76 -14.32
C VAL A 356 -14.25 -3.58 -13.65
N TRP A 357 -14.96 -2.49 -13.94
CA TRP A 357 -16.30 -2.22 -13.43
C TRP A 357 -17.31 -3.27 -13.90
N GLU A 358 -17.26 -3.66 -15.18
CA GLU A 358 -18.10 -4.73 -15.72
C GLU A 358 -17.82 -6.07 -15.03
N ILE A 359 -16.54 -6.44 -14.83
CA ILE A 359 -16.13 -7.63 -14.08
C ILE A 359 -16.70 -7.58 -12.66
N GLN A 360 -16.54 -6.47 -11.94
CA GLN A 360 -17.08 -6.32 -10.58
C GLN A 360 -18.61 -6.48 -10.56
N SER A 361 -19.28 -5.97 -11.59
CA SER A 361 -20.73 -6.00 -11.75
C SER A 361 -21.30 -7.38 -12.10
N LEU A 362 -20.49 -8.32 -12.63
CA LEU A 362 -20.93 -9.68 -13.01
C LEU A 362 -21.59 -10.45 -11.85
N MET A 363 -21.28 -10.11 -10.59
CA MET A 363 -21.90 -10.73 -9.40
C MET A 363 -22.92 -9.83 -8.67
N HIS A 364 -23.07 -8.56 -9.05
CA HIS A 364 -23.88 -7.59 -8.29
C HIS A 364 -25.35 -7.51 -8.72
N ARG A 365 -25.82 -8.41 -9.59
CA ARG A 365 -27.26 -8.63 -9.78
C ARG A 365 -27.81 -9.36 -8.55
N GLU A 366 -28.19 -8.58 -7.54
CA GLU A 366 -28.98 -8.91 -6.35
C GLU A 366 -29.31 -10.41 -6.15
N ALA A 367 -28.33 -11.19 -5.71
CA ALA A 367 -28.58 -12.53 -5.24
C ALA A 367 -29.20 -12.43 -3.84
N THR A 368 -30.51 -12.65 -3.73
CA THR A 368 -31.06 -13.20 -2.50
C THR A 368 -30.45 -14.60 -2.29
N PRO A 369 -30.22 -15.06 -1.05
CA PRO A 369 -29.52 -16.32 -0.76
C PRO A 369 -30.11 -17.57 -1.45
N SER A 370 -31.37 -17.51 -1.89
CA SER A 370 -32.08 -18.55 -2.63
C SER A 370 -31.94 -18.46 -4.17
N GLN A 371 -31.27 -17.45 -4.70
CA GLN A 371 -31.15 -17.15 -6.13
C GLN A 371 -29.76 -16.63 -6.49
N CYS A 372 -28.70 -17.37 -6.16
CA CYS A 372 -27.47 -17.27 -6.95
C CYS A 372 -27.79 -17.80 -8.36
N GLN A 373 -28.34 -16.95 -9.23
CA GLN A 373 -28.39 -17.29 -10.64
C GLN A 373 -26.94 -17.36 -11.13
N PRO A 374 -26.52 -18.48 -11.74
CA PRO A 374 -25.20 -18.56 -12.35
C PRO A 374 -25.05 -17.42 -13.35
N VAL A 375 -23.86 -16.82 -13.40
CA VAL A 375 -23.55 -15.73 -14.34
C VAL A 375 -23.94 -16.19 -15.74
N ALA A 376 -24.76 -15.40 -16.43
CA ALA A 376 -25.18 -15.73 -17.78
C ALA A 376 -23.94 -15.96 -18.65
N PRO A 377 -23.80 -17.12 -19.33
CA PRO A 377 -22.62 -17.41 -20.13
C PRO A 377 -22.30 -16.32 -21.16
N GLU A 378 -23.34 -15.64 -21.65
CA GLU A 378 -23.26 -14.51 -22.57
C GLU A 378 -22.61 -13.27 -21.94
N ASP A 379 -22.95 -12.94 -20.69
CA ASP A 379 -22.38 -11.79 -19.97
C ASP A 379 -20.89 -12.01 -19.69
N PHE A 380 -20.50 -13.23 -19.33
CA PHE A 380 -19.09 -13.61 -19.12
C PHE A 380 -18.31 -13.63 -20.44
N ALA A 381 -18.86 -14.23 -21.49
CA ALA A 381 -18.23 -14.25 -22.82
C ALA A 381 -18.02 -12.84 -23.37
N ARG A 382 -18.99 -11.93 -23.17
CA ARG A 382 -18.87 -10.52 -23.55
C ARG A 382 -17.71 -9.81 -22.86
N VAL A 383 -17.49 -10.06 -21.57
CA VAL A 383 -16.36 -9.49 -20.83
C VAL A 383 -15.03 -10.03 -21.37
N LEU A 384 -14.93 -11.34 -21.61
CA LEU A 384 -13.72 -11.94 -22.19
C LEU A 384 -13.44 -11.40 -23.60
N GLN A 385 -14.48 -11.21 -24.42
CA GLN A 385 -14.36 -10.61 -25.74
C GLN A 385 -13.80 -9.17 -25.64
N LYS A 386 -14.36 -8.33 -24.76
CA LYS A 386 -13.85 -6.97 -24.53
C LYS A 386 -12.38 -6.95 -24.11
N ILE A 387 -11.96 -7.88 -23.26
CA ILE A 387 -10.53 -8.01 -22.87
C ILE A 387 -9.67 -8.34 -24.08
N SER A 388 -10.13 -9.24 -24.96
CA SER A 388 -9.37 -9.63 -26.16
C SER A 388 -9.26 -8.48 -27.18
N GLU A 389 -10.29 -7.64 -27.26
CA GLU A 389 -10.38 -6.47 -28.14
C GLU A 389 -9.60 -5.25 -27.63
N LEU A 390 -8.99 -5.30 -26.43
CA LEU A 390 -8.13 -4.24 -25.92
C LEU A 390 -6.85 -4.11 -26.77
N GLU A 391 -6.85 -3.19 -27.74
CA GLU A 391 -5.71 -2.95 -28.63
C GLU A 391 -4.60 -2.14 -27.95
N GLY A 392 -3.35 -2.58 -28.12
CA GLY A 392 -2.16 -1.90 -27.60
C GLY A 392 -2.05 -1.83 -26.07
N CYS A 393 -2.78 -2.67 -25.35
CA CYS A 393 -2.60 -2.93 -23.92
C CYS A 393 -1.59 -4.09 -23.72
N HIS A 394 -0.83 -4.09 -22.62
CA HIS A 394 0.13 -5.17 -22.34
C HIS A 394 -0.61 -6.50 -22.12
N GLU A 395 0.01 -7.59 -22.56
CA GLU A 395 -0.51 -8.94 -22.34
C GLU A 395 -0.61 -9.26 -20.85
N VAL A 396 0.27 -8.72 -20.00
CA VAL A 396 0.12 -8.86 -18.55
C VAL A 396 -1.19 -8.23 -18.03
N VAL A 397 -1.62 -7.08 -18.57
CA VAL A 397 -2.89 -6.44 -18.17
C VAL A 397 -4.06 -7.31 -18.60
N LYS A 398 -4.07 -7.77 -19.85
CA LYS A 398 -5.11 -8.68 -20.37
C LYS A 398 -5.20 -9.95 -19.53
N LYS A 399 -4.07 -10.57 -19.22
CA LYS A 399 -3.99 -11.76 -18.35
C LYS A 399 -4.54 -11.49 -16.95
N CYS A 400 -4.20 -10.35 -16.35
CA CYS A 400 -4.75 -9.94 -15.06
C CYS A 400 -6.27 -9.72 -15.11
N LEU A 401 -6.78 -9.06 -16.16
CA LEU A 401 -8.22 -8.87 -16.37
C LEU A 401 -8.96 -10.19 -16.58
N THR A 402 -8.41 -11.09 -17.41
CA THR A 402 -8.95 -12.44 -17.61
C THR A 402 -8.97 -13.20 -16.29
N MET A 403 -7.88 -13.19 -15.54
CA MET A 403 -7.80 -13.85 -14.23
C MET A 403 -8.79 -13.26 -13.22
N MET A 404 -8.95 -11.94 -13.21
CA MET A 404 -9.95 -11.27 -12.38
C MET A 404 -11.37 -11.70 -12.72
N ALA A 405 -11.72 -11.76 -14.02
CA ALA A 405 -13.02 -12.21 -14.48
C ALA A 405 -13.30 -13.66 -14.05
N HIS A 406 -12.33 -14.55 -14.27
CA HIS A 406 -12.40 -15.97 -13.90
C HIS A 406 -12.53 -16.18 -12.38
N TYR A 407 -11.71 -15.52 -11.56
CA TYR A 407 -11.84 -15.58 -10.11
C TYR A 407 -13.15 -15.01 -9.60
N LYS A 408 -13.66 -13.95 -10.26
CA LYS A 408 -14.94 -13.36 -9.89
C LYS A 408 -16.09 -14.35 -10.08
N VAL A 409 -16.10 -15.09 -11.18
CA VAL A 409 -17.17 -16.06 -11.47
C VAL A 409 -16.90 -17.46 -10.91
N GLY A 410 -15.74 -17.68 -10.29
CA GLY A 410 -15.32 -18.97 -9.75
C GLY A 410 -14.98 -20.03 -10.81
N MET A 411 -14.57 -19.62 -12.01
CA MET A 411 -14.27 -20.54 -13.11
C MET A 411 -12.76 -20.64 -13.39
N PRO A 412 -12.19 -21.83 -13.62
CA PRO A 412 -10.77 -22.00 -13.95
C PRO A 412 -10.41 -21.39 -15.32
N ILE A 413 -9.14 -21.01 -15.48
CA ILE A 413 -8.57 -20.54 -16.76
C ILE A 413 -8.01 -21.75 -17.53
N GLY A 414 -8.42 -21.93 -18.79
CA GLY A 414 -7.91 -22.99 -19.70
C GLY A 414 -8.78 -24.25 -19.80
N GLU A 415 -8.30 -25.24 -20.58
CA GLU A 415 -9.05 -26.46 -20.95
C GLU A 415 -9.10 -27.53 -19.83
N SER A 416 -8.34 -27.39 -18.76
CA SER A 416 -8.31 -28.35 -17.64
C SER A 416 -9.48 -28.13 -16.66
N ARG A 417 -10.71 -28.30 -17.14
CA ARG A 417 -11.92 -28.30 -16.30
C ARG A 417 -12.05 -29.55 -15.43
N ASP A 418 -11.39 -30.64 -15.81
CA ASP A 418 -11.68 -31.98 -15.25
C ASP A 418 -10.92 -32.34 -13.96
N GLN A 419 -10.06 -31.44 -13.43
CA GLN A 419 -9.22 -31.74 -12.25
C GLN A 419 -9.34 -30.73 -11.10
N ILE A 420 -10.20 -29.72 -11.21
CA ILE A 420 -10.31 -28.66 -10.21
C ILE A 420 -11.72 -28.69 -9.63
N CYS A 421 -11.84 -28.92 -8.31
CA CYS A 421 -13.12 -28.75 -7.63
C CYS A 421 -13.54 -27.27 -7.74
N ASP A 422 -14.75 -27.03 -8.25
CA ASP A 422 -15.32 -25.69 -8.50
C ASP A 422 -15.24 -24.74 -7.29
N GLU A 423 -15.19 -25.28 -6.07
CA GLU A 423 -15.15 -24.51 -4.82
C GLU A 423 -13.80 -23.83 -4.52
N GLU A 424 -12.69 -24.26 -5.14
CA GLU A 424 -11.33 -23.78 -4.81
C GLU A 424 -10.87 -22.56 -5.62
N PHE A 425 -11.51 -22.25 -6.75
CA PHE A 425 -10.97 -21.28 -7.70
C PHE A 425 -11.41 -19.83 -7.42
N GLY A 426 -12.54 -19.61 -6.75
CA GLY A 426 -13.08 -18.26 -6.49
C GLY A 426 -12.32 -17.42 -5.44
N GLY A 427 -11.34 -18.03 -4.76
CA GLY A 427 -10.54 -17.39 -3.72
C GLY A 427 -9.94 -18.39 -2.72
N VAL A 428 -9.45 -17.89 -1.58
CA VAL A 428 -8.85 -18.75 -0.55
C VAL A 428 -9.93 -19.33 0.36
N LEU A 429 -9.99 -20.65 0.47
CA LEU A 429 -10.92 -21.33 1.37
C LEU A 429 -10.62 -20.97 2.84
N CYS A 430 -11.66 -20.61 3.58
CA CYS A 430 -11.60 -20.48 5.03
C CYS A 430 -11.58 -21.87 5.68
N PRO A 431 -10.79 -22.10 6.73
CA PRO A 431 -10.84 -23.35 7.48
C PRO A 431 -12.23 -23.64 8.04
N GLU A 432 -12.59 -24.92 8.17
CA GLU A 432 -13.83 -25.32 8.83
C GLU A 432 -13.71 -25.25 10.36
N GLY A 433 -14.83 -24.93 11.03
CA GLY A 433 -14.91 -24.82 12.49
C GLY A 433 -14.21 -23.59 13.06
N ASP A 434 -13.72 -23.69 14.30
CA ASP A 434 -13.04 -22.59 15.01
C ASP A 434 -11.55 -22.43 14.62
N SER A 435 -11.09 -23.18 13.62
CA SER A 435 -9.71 -23.09 13.16
C SER A 435 -9.48 -21.79 12.37
N THR A 436 -8.37 -21.11 12.64
CA THR A 436 -8.02 -19.84 11.98
C THR A 436 -6.66 -19.98 11.30
N LEU A 437 -6.51 -19.33 10.14
CA LEU A 437 -5.20 -19.19 9.49
C LEU A 437 -4.50 -17.96 10.06
N SER A 438 -3.23 -18.10 10.40
CA SER A 438 -2.37 -16.94 10.58
C SER A 438 -2.26 -16.15 9.28
N VAL A 439 -1.90 -14.86 9.37
CA VAL A 439 -1.70 -14.01 8.20
C VAL A 439 -0.65 -14.60 7.24
N LYS A 440 0.38 -15.27 7.77
CA LYS A 440 1.42 -15.95 6.98
C LYS A 440 0.85 -17.15 6.22
N GLU A 441 0.06 -18.00 6.89
CA GLU A 441 -0.58 -19.15 6.24
C GLU A 441 -1.59 -18.71 5.18
N GLY A 442 -2.37 -17.67 5.48
CA GLY A 442 -3.28 -17.05 4.52
C GLY A 442 -2.53 -16.55 3.28
N LYS A 443 -1.40 -15.85 3.45
CA LYS A 443 -0.54 -15.42 2.33
C LYS A 443 -0.06 -16.62 1.51
N ALA A 444 0.44 -17.67 2.16
CA ALA A 444 0.92 -18.88 1.47
C ALA A 444 -0.20 -19.57 0.65
N ALA A 445 -1.43 -19.59 1.17
CA ALA A 445 -2.59 -20.12 0.44
C ALA A 445 -2.91 -19.31 -0.82
N VAL A 446 -2.83 -17.97 -0.75
CA VAL A 446 -3.01 -17.08 -1.90
C VAL A 446 -1.94 -17.35 -2.97
N MET A 447 -0.68 -17.48 -2.55
CA MET A 447 0.43 -17.77 -3.47
C MET A 447 0.23 -19.09 -4.21
N LYS A 448 -0.20 -20.14 -3.51
CA LYS A 448 -0.52 -21.45 -4.14
C LYS A 448 -1.65 -21.31 -5.16
N LEU A 449 -2.68 -20.53 -4.86
CA LEU A 449 -3.81 -20.30 -5.77
C LEU A 449 -3.37 -19.52 -7.03
N LEU A 450 -2.52 -18.51 -6.87
CA LEU A 450 -1.93 -17.76 -7.99
C LEU A 450 -1.05 -18.66 -8.87
N GLN A 451 -0.27 -19.58 -8.29
CA GLN A 451 0.55 -20.54 -9.03
C GLN A 451 -0.30 -21.52 -9.86
N ARG A 452 -1.39 -22.03 -9.29
CA ARG A 452 -2.30 -22.96 -9.98
C ARG A 452 -2.95 -22.34 -11.22
N CYS A 453 -3.10 -21.02 -11.25
CA CYS A 453 -3.73 -20.32 -12.34
C CYS A 453 -2.86 -20.27 -13.61
N ASP A 454 -1.52 -20.43 -13.49
CA ASP A 454 -0.43 -20.45 -14.50
C ASP A 454 -0.44 -19.35 -15.60
N SER A 455 -1.48 -18.51 -15.65
CA SER A 455 -1.70 -17.49 -16.68
C SER A 455 -0.57 -16.45 -16.73
N LEU A 456 -0.01 -16.11 -15.57
CA LEU A 456 1.11 -15.19 -15.39
C LEU A 456 2.48 -15.90 -15.30
N GLY A 457 2.52 -17.24 -15.20
CA GLY A 457 3.76 -18.00 -14.98
C GLY A 457 4.50 -17.59 -13.71
N ILE A 458 3.77 -17.56 -12.58
CA ILE A 458 4.26 -17.14 -11.26
C ILE A 458 5.09 -18.27 -10.64
N GLU A 459 6.33 -17.97 -10.26
CA GLU A 459 7.22 -18.87 -9.52
C GLU A 459 7.36 -18.38 -8.08
N VAL A 460 7.25 -19.30 -7.11
CA VAL A 460 7.35 -19.00 -5.68
C VAL A 460 8.54 -19.75 -5.10
N CYS A 461 9.39 -19.02 -4.39
CA CYS A 461 10.59 -19.52 -3.72
C CYS A 461 10.57 -19.02 -2.27
N HIS A 462 10.66 -19.92 -1.28
CA HIS A 462 10.73 -19.55 0.15
C HIS A 462 9.62 -18.55 0.60
N ASP A 463 8.35 -18.87 0.32
CA ASP A 463 7.18 -18.04 0.65
C ASP A 463 7.16 -16.63 0.02
N ARG A 464 7.95 -16.40 -1.05
CA ARG A 464 7.96 -15.17 -1.84
C ARG A 464 7.84 -15.47 -3.32
N ILE A 465 7.20 -14.57 -4.07
CA ILE A 465 7.22 -14.67 -5.53
C ILE A 465 8.62 -14.30 -6.02
N CYS A 466 9.26 -15.20 -6.77
CA CYS A 466 10.61 -15.03 -7.30
C CYS A 466 10.64 -14.73 -8.80
N ALA A 467 9.61 -15.10 -9.57
CA ALA A 467 9.51 -14.74 -10.98
C ALA A 467 8.05 -14.66 -11.47
N VAL A 468 7.86 -13.88 -12.53
CA VAL A 468 6.63 -13.83 -13.34
C VAL A 468 7.04 -13.91 -14.81
N ARG A 469 6.94 -15.10 -15.43
CA ARG A 469 7.49 -15.35 -16.78
C ARG A 469 6.85 -14.47 -17.85
N SER A 470 5.56 -14.18 -17.73
CA SER A 470 4.87 -13.30 -18.68
C SER A 470 5.47 -11.90 -18.70
N LEU A 471 5.88 -11.38 -17.54
CA LEU A 471 6.50 -10.07 -17.42
C LEU A 471 7.96 -10.05 -17.87
N GLN A 472 8.73 -11.11 -17.58
CA GLN A 472 10.11 -11.23 -18.05
C GLN A 472 10.18 -11.12 -19.57
N THR A 473 9.20 -11.67 -20.28
CA THR A 473 9.12 -11.62 -21.74
C THR A 473 8.78 -10.22 -22.26
N GLU A 474 7.83 -9.51 -21.63
CA GLU A 474 7.41 -8.16 -22.06
C GLU A 474 8.44 -7.06 -21.73
N ILE A 475 9.05 -7.12 -20.54
CA ILE A 475 10.14 -6.21 -20.17
C ILE A 475 11.33 -6.44 -21.10
N TRP A 476 11.64 -7.70 -21.44
CA TRP A 476 12.69 -8.03 -22.41
C TRP A 476 12.38 -7.47 -23.81
N GLN A 477 11.13 -7.52 -24.27
CA GLN A 477 10.71 -6.89 -25.53
C GLN A 477 10.85 -5.36 -25.50
N LEU A 478 10.50 -4.70 -24.40
CA LEU A 478 10.75 -3.27 -24.19
C LEU A 478 12.25 -2.95 -24.28
N PHE A 479 13.10 -3.76 -23.65
CA PHE A 479 14.56 -3.64 -23.77
C PHE A 479 15.07 -3.89 -25.20
N GLN A 480 14.50 -4.83 -25.94
CA GLN A 480 14.86 -5.08 -27.34
C GLN A 480 14.43 -3.94 -28.28
N VAL A 481 13.27 -3.33 -28.03
CA VAL A 481 12.80 -2.15 -28.77
C VAL A 481 13.69 -0.95 -28.47
N LEU A 482 14.03 -0.70 -27.20
CA LEU A 482 15.00 0.33 -26.80
C LEU A 482 16.39 0.07 -27.43
N SER A 483 16.88 -1.17 -27.41
CA SER A 483 18.15 -1.56 -28.04
C SER A 483 18.14 -1.35 -29.55
N THR A 484 17.04 -1.69 -30.23
CA THR A 484 16.89 -1.53 -31.69
C THR A 484 16.74 -0.08 -32.08
N PHE A 485 16.00 0.71 -31.30
CA PHE A 485 15.85 2.15 -31.47
C PHE A 485 17.19 2.87 -31.30
N LEU A 486 17.94 2.57 -30.24
CA LEU A 486 19.28 3.13 -30.00
C LEU A 486 20.29 2.73 -31.11
N LYS A 487 20.22 1.49 -31.62
CA LYS A 487 21.03 1.05 -32.78
C LYS A 487 20.68 1.78 -34.07
N ASN A 488 19.41 2.17 -34.27
CA ASN A 488 18.96 2.95 -35.42
C ASN A 488 19.33 4.44 -35.28
N CYS A 489 19.26 5.00 -34.06
CA CYS A 489 19.77 6.33 -33.77
C CYS A 489 21.29 6.45 -34.04
N ARG A 490 22.07 5.37 -33.86
CA ARG A 490 23.50 5.31 -34.23
C ARG A 490 23.76 5.49 -35.74
N ARG A 491 22.74 5.32 -36.60
CA ARG A 491 22.83 5.45 -38.06
C ARG A 491 22.31 6.77 -38.60
N SER A 492 21.54 7.53 -37.83
CA SER A 492 21.05 8.85 -38.20
C SER A 492 21.66 9.91 -37.30
N SER A 493 22.36 10.88 -37.87
CA SER A 493 22.89 12.06 -37.18
C SER A 493 21.75 12.86 -36.56
N LEU A 494 21.35 12.48 -35.34
CA LEU A 494 20.31 13.13 -34.58
C LEU A 494 20.86 14.41 -33.93
N PRO A 495 20.07 15.49 -33.82
CA PRO A 495 20.46 16.69 -33.09
C PRO A 495 20.71 16.36 -31.61
N THR A 496 21.73 16.99 -31.01
CA THR A 496 22.23 16.75 -29.65
C THR A 496 21.13 16.80 -28.58
N ASP A 497 20.16 17.70 -28.71
CA ASP A 497 19.03 17.83 -27.78
C ASP A 497 18.11 16.60 -27.80
N THR A 498 17.92 15.99 -28.97
CA THR A 498 17.11 14.77 -29.09
C THR A 498 17.84 13.56 -28.50
N ALA A 499 19.17 13.51 -28.64
CA ALA A 499 20.00 12.48 -27.99
C ALA A 499 19.98 12.59 -26.46
N LEU A 500 20.03 13.82 -25.92
CA LEU A 500 19.93 14.11 -24.49
C LEU A 500 18.57 13.72 -23.91
N HIS A 501 17.46 14.06 -24.57
CA HIS A 501 16.12 13.63 -24.12
C HIS A 501 15.95 12.10 -24.15
N VAL A 502 16.58 11.42 -25.11
CA VAL A 502 16.56 9.95 -25.21
C VAL A 502 17.44 9.31 -24.14
N LEU A 503 18.56 9.93 -23.76
CA LEU A 503 19.42 9.49 -22.66
C LEU A 503 18.77 9.73 -21.29
N ASP A 504 18.07 10.84 -21.11
CA ASP A 504 17.26 11.09 -19.91
C ASP A 504 16.13 10.09 -19.81
N PHE A 505 15.49 9.74 -20.93
CA PHE A 505 14.45 8.72 -20.99
C PHE A 505 14.99 7.31 -20.71
N ALA A 506 16.12 6.94 -21.31
CA ALA A 506 16.77 5.64 -21.08
C ALA A 506 17.32 5.53 -19.64
N SER A 507 17.89 6.62 -19.11
CA SER A 507 18.35 6.71 -17.72
C SER A 507 17.19 6.68 -16.75
N ALA A 508 16.08 7.36 -17.04
CA ALA A 508 14.85 7.29 -16.25
C ALA A 508 14.23 5.89 -16.31
N ALA A 509 14.27 5.18 -17.45
CA ALA A 509 13.83 3.81 -17.57
C ALA A 509 14.75 2.81 -16.84
N LEU A 510 16.07 3.04 -16.86
CA LEU A 510 17.05 2.25 -16.11
C LEU A 510 16.98 2.51 -14.59
N LEU A 511 16.78 3.76 -14.18
CA LEU A 511 16.58 4.17 -12.78
C LEU A 511 15.22 3.71 -12.25
N ALA A 512 14.16 3.79 -13.05
CA ALA A 512 12.82 3.29 -12.68
C ALA A 512 12.75 1.76 -12.62
N THR A 513 13.61 1.05 -13.35
CA THR A 513 13.70 -0.42 -13.26
C THR A 513 14.59 -0.92 -12.12
N ASN A 514 15.18 -0.03 -11.31
CA ASN A 514 15.94 -0.39 -10.11
C ASN A 514 16.98 -1.50 -10.37
N PHE A 515 17.58 -1.54 -11.57
CA PHE A 515 18.59 -2.54 -11.91
C PHE A 515 19.82 -2.28 -11.04
N PRO A 516 20.18 -3.15 -10.08
CA PRO A 516 21.53 -3.11 -9.56
C PRO A 516 22.43 -3.60 -10.68
N PHE A 517 23.45 -2.83 -11.06
CA PHE A 517 24.66 -3.48 -11.57
C PHE A 517 25.06 -4.50 -10.50
N PRO A 518 25.18 -5.80 -10.82
CA PRO A 518 25.46 -6.80 -9.81
C PRO A 518 26.83 -6.53 -9.21
N VAL A 519 26.83 -5.98 -8.00
CA VAL A 519 27.98 -5.95 -7.09
C VAL A 519 28.21 -7.39 -6.67
N PHE A 520 29.28 -7.95 -7.24
CA PHE A 520 29.98 -9.20 -6.94
C PHE A 520 29.14 -10.49 -6.89
N ARG A 521 29.12 -11.21 -8.03
CA ARG A 521 29.15 -12.68 -7.96
C ARG A 521 30.49 -13.10 -7.38
N THR A 522 30.44 -13.98 -6.39
CA THR A 522 31.60 -14.68 -5.83
C THR A 522 32.30 -15.48 -6.92
N GLU A 523 33.63 -15.47 -6.88
CA GLU A 523 34.60 -16.08 -7.79
C GLU A 523 34.14 -17.44 -8.37
N GLY A 524 34.13 -17.56 -9.69
CA GLY A 524 34.02 -18.85 -10.39
C GLY A 524 33.24 -18.86 -11.71
N ASP A 525 32.25 -17.98 -11.86
CA ASP A 525 31.47 -17.88 -13.10
C ASP A 525 31.87 -16.63 -13.88
N GLY A 526 32.75 -16.79 -14.85
CA GLY A 526 33.09 -15.74 -15.81
C GLY A 526 31.85 -15.15 -16.47
N TRP A 527 31.87 -13.85 -16.74
CA TRP A 527 30.78 -13.18 -17.44
C TRP A 527 30.54 -13.81 -18.81
N ARG A 528 29.29 -13.98 -19.22
CA ARG A 528 29.01 -14.41 -20.61
C ARG A 528 29.45 -13.28 -21.54
N SER A 529 30.10 -13.61 -22.65
CA SER A 529 30.63 -12.61 -23.59
C SER A 529 29.56 -11.62 -24.09
N SER A 530 28.28 -12.01 -24.10
CA SER A 530 27.16 -11.13 -24.44
C SER A 530 26.88 -10.06 -23.38
N GLU A 531 27.14 -10.33 -22.11
CA GLU A 531 26.90 -9.44 -20.97
C GLU A 531 28.04 -8.43 -20.82
N VAL A 532 29.30 -8.87 -21.00
CA VAL A 532 30.48 -7.99 -21.07
C VAL A 532 30.39 -7.03 -22.25
N ASN A 533 30.03 -7.55 -23.43
CA ASN A 533 29.86 -6.70 -24.61
C ASN A 533 28.69 -5.72 -24.45
N PHE A 534 27.65 -6.07 -23.71
CA PHE A 534 26.52 -5.18 -23.45
C PHE A 534 26.90 -4.03 -22.49
N ALA A 535 27.61 -4.34 -21.40
CA ALA A 535 28.12 -3.32 -20.47
C ALA A 535 29.16 -2.41 -21.14
N ARG A 536 30.09 -2.97 -21.92
CA ARG A 536 31.10 -2.21 -22.69
C ARG A 536 30.45 -1.29 -23.72
N ASN A 537 29.41 -1.74 -24.43
CA ASN A 537 28.71 -0.90 -25.41
C ASN A 537 27.92 0.25 -24.76
N ILE A 538 27.34 0.05 -23.57
CA ILE A 538 26.68 1.13 -22.84
C ILE A 538 27.69 2.14 -22.30
N LEU A 539 28.82 1.68 -21.75
CA LEU A 539 29.90 2.57 -21.28
C LEU A 539 30.50 3.40 -22.42
N MET A 540 30.77 2.78 -23.58
CA MET A 540 31.31 3.45 -24.76
C MET A 540 30.37 4.55 -25.28
N ILE A 541 29.05 4.28 -25.31
CA ILE A 541 28.04 5.27 -25.70
C ILE A 541 27.98 6.42 -24.69
N PHE A 542 28.15 6.15 -23.40
CA PHE A 542 28.19 7.17 -22.36
C PHE A 542 29.45 8.06 -22.50
N CYS A 543 30.61 7.48 -22.77
CA CYS A 543 31.88 8.19 -22.96
C CYS A 543 31.93 9.04 -24.24
N GLU A 544 31.32 8.59 -25.34
CA GLU A 544 31.26 9.37 -26.58
C GLU A 544 30.30 10.57 -26.50
N VAL A 545 29.26 10.48 -25.65
CA VAL A 545 28.25 11.56 -25.53
C VAL A 545 28.63 12.59 -24.47
N VAL A 546 29.28 12.18 -23.38
CA VAL A 546 29.70 13.10 -22.29
C VAL A 546 31.10 13.69 -22.54
N GLY A 547 31.90 13.07 -23.41
CA GLY A 547 33.30 13.43 -23.64
C GLY A 547 34.22 12.70 -22.65
N THR A 548 35.28 12.10 -23.17
CA THR A 548 36.20 11.22 -22.42
C THR A 548 37.08 11.92 -21.38
N GLU A 549 36.99 13.25 -21.25
CA GLU A 549 37.86 14.01 -20.33
C GLU A 549 37.41 13.93 -18.85
N ASP A 550 36.14 13.59 -18.59
CA ASP A 550 35.50 13.65 -17.26
C ASP A 550 35.26 12.28 -16.57
N CYS A 551 35.79 11.17 -17.09
CA CYS A 551 35.62 9.84 -16.48
C CYS A 551 36.97 9.26 -15.98
N PRO A 552 37.30 9.40 -14.67
CA PRO A 552 38.58 8.94 -14.12
C PRO A 552 38.79 7.42 -14.18
N ALA A 553 37.70 6.64 -14.16
CA ALA A 553 37.73 5.17 -14.10
C ALA A 553 38.29 4.49 -15.36
N LEU A 554 38.48 5.24 -16.46
CA LEU A 554 38.98 4.72 -17.74
C LEU A 554 40.40 5.17 -18.09
N ARG A 555 41.04 6.04 -17.29
CA ARG A 555 42.44 6.43 -17.53
C ARG A 555 43.44 5.32 -17.19
N ASP A 556 43.03 4.38 -16.34
CA ASP A 556 43.91 3.31 -15.84
C ASP A 556 43.73 1.97 -16.60
N TRP A 557 42.83 1.90 -17.60
CA TRP A 557 42.78 0.74 -18.49
C TRP A 557 43.68 0.98 -19.70
N SER A 558 44.93 0.53 -19.62
CA SER A 558 45.82 0.46 -20.78
C SER A 558 45.62 -0.83 -21.56
N ASP A 559 45.75 -0.76 -22.89
CA ASP A 559 45.59 -1.86 -23.85
C ASP A 559 46.42 -3.12 -23.53
N ASP A 560 47.46 -3.01 -22.69
CA ASP A 560 48.30 -4.14 -22.27
C ASP A 560 47.61 -5.13 -21.31
N GLU A 561 46.57 -4.70 -20.56
CA GLU A 561 45.78 -5.60 -19.69
C GLU A 561 44.73 -6.42 -20.48
N GLU A 562 44.44 -6.05 -21.74
CA GLU A 562 43.48 -6.72 -22.60
C GLU A 562 44.03 -8.08 -23.10
N GLU A 563 45.35 -8.21 -23.26
CA GLU A 563 45.98 -9.46 -23.75
C GLU A 563 46.18 -10.49 -22.62
N GLU A 564 46.40 -10.05 -21.37
CA GLU A 564 46.52 -10.94 -20.21
C GLU A 564 45.15 -11.52 -19.79
N ALA A 565 44.08 -10.71 -19.82
CA ALA A 565 42.73 -11.15 -19.47
C ALA A 565 42.10 -12.08 -20.52
N LEU A 566 42.48 -11.97 -21.79
CA LEU A 566 42.01 -12.87 -22.86
C LEU A 566 42.72 -14.23 -22.87
N GLN A 567 43.89 -14.35 -22.22
CA GLN A 567 44.60 -15.63 -22.08
C GLN A 567 44.25 -16.40 -20.80
N SER A 568 43.72 -15.75 -19.75
CA SER A 568 43.15 -16.43 -18.59
C SER A 568 41.62 -16.50 -18.69
N GLN A 569 41.12 -17.58 -19.31
CA GLN A 569 39.70 -17.95 -19.29
C GLN A 569 39.11 -18.05 -17.88
#